data_AF-A0A2T4TNT1-F1
#
_entry.id   AF-A0A2T4TNT1-F1
#
_cell.length_a   1.000
_cell.length_b   1.000
_cell.length_c   1.000
_cell.angle_alpha   90.00
_cell.angle_beta   90.00
_cell.angle_gamma   90.00
#
_symmetry.space_group_name_H-M   'P 1'
#
loop_
_entity.id
_entity.type
_entity.pdbx_description
1 polymer ?
#
loop_
_entity_poly.entity_id
_entity_poly.type
_entity_poly.pdbx_seq_one_letter_code
_entity_poly.pdbx_strand_id
1 'polypeptide(L)'
;MIQDISFKNIVSEDTDFNIYVFLKAAKAVLVKVKLYGYVQRRDSITHLDANERFQLARSRFIYNIDTLYNIHMNILQRQKEEYRAWCLWKLYKKIFNVRYLARYTGFREEAERLIQEVANKTLAEVRKNESLSIRKKLIIFIMYNCPFVYSMMMWILKQK
;
A
#
# COMPACT_ATOMS: atom_id res chain seq x y z
N MET A 1 -12.10 3.86 24.26
CA MET A 1 -13.05 2.82 23.79
C MET A 1 -13.01 2.78 22.25
N ILE A 2 -13.72 1.91 21.52
CA ILE A 2 -13.83 2.04 20.03
C ILE A 2 -14.58 3.33 19.64
N GLN A 3 -15.39 3.87 20.57
CA GLN A 3 -16.17 5.10 20.44
C GLN A 3 -15.34 6.36 20.11
N ASP A 4 -14.02 6.32 20.32
CA ASP A 4 -13.11 7.46 20.06
C ASP A 4 -12.42 7.38 18.68
N ILE A 5 -12.82 6.43 17.82
CA ILE A 5 -12.24 6.25 16.48
C ILE A 5 -13.25 6.73 15.44
N SER A 6 -12.90 7.77 14.70
CA SER A 6 -13.69 8.27 13.57
C SER A 6 -12.97 8.02 12.25
N PHE A 7 -13.74 7.95 11.17
CA PHE A 7 -13.18 8.03 9.83
C PHE A 7 -12.48 9.37 9.62
N LYS A 8 -11.30 9.33 9.00
CA LYS A 8 -10.59 10.54 8.57
C LYS A 8 -10.91 10.81 7.11
N ASN A 9 -10.86 12.07 6.70
CA ASN A 9 -11.00 12.43 5.30
C ASN A 9 -9.67 12.19 4.55
N ILE A 10 -9.32 10.91 4.33
CA ILE A 10 -8.11 10.47 3.63
C ILE A 10 -8.46 9.40 2.59
N VAL A 11 -7.56 9.15 1.64
CA VAL A 11 -7.71 8.01 0.72
C VAL A 11 -7.50 6.71 1.50
N SER A 12 -8.38 5.73 1.28
CA SER A 12 -8.38 4.44 2.01
C SER A 12 -8.67 4.60 3.51
N GLU A 13 -9.67 5.42 3.84
CA GLU A 13 -10.06 5.70 5.22
C GLU A 13 -10.59 4.45 5.93
N ASP A 14 -11.25 3.57 5.18
CA ASP A 14 -11.68 2.25 5.61
C ASP A 14 -10.53 1.42 6.17
N THR A 15 -9.37 1.47 5.49
CA THR A 15 -8.17 0.73 5.86
C THR A 15 -7.53 1.32 7.11
N ASP A 16 -7.41 2.66 7.21
CA ASP A 16 -6.89 3.33 8.40
C ASP A 16 -7.78 3.00 9.62
N PHE A 17 -9.08 3.19 9.48
CA PHE A 17 -10.07 2.90 10.54
C PHE A 17 -9.99 1.44 11.00
N ASN A 18 -10.05 0.49 10.06
CA ASN A 18 -10.02 -0.93 10.38
C ASN A 18 -8.75 -1.32 11.12
N ILE A 19 -7.59 -0.79 10.71
CA ILE A 19 -6.32 -1.07 11.41
C ILE A 19 -6.37 -0.55 12.84
N TYR A 20 -6.82 0.68 13.08
CA TYR A 20 -6.96 1.19 14.45
C TYR A 20 -7.91 0.35 15.30
N VAL A 21 -9.03 -0.11 14.74
CA VAL A 21 -9.98 -0.99 15.43
C VAL A 21 -9.34 -2.33 15.75
N PHE A 22 -8.71 -2.99 14.78
CA PHE A 22 -8.06 -4.30 14.99
C PHE A 22 -6.91 -4.23 15.98
N LEU A 23 -6.18 -3.12 16.05
CA LEU A 23 -5.11 -2.93 17.03
C LEU A 23 -5.61 -2.75 18.47
N LYS A 24 -6.84 -2.29 18.67
CA LYS A 24 -7.46 -2.14 20.00
C LYS A 24 -8.36 -3.33 20.38
N ALA A 25 -8.75 -4.15 19.41
CA ALA A 25 -9.63 -5.27 19.65
C ALA A 25 -8.92 -6.39 20.44
N ALA A 26 -9.54 -6.88 21.50
CA ALA A 26 -9.01 -8.03 22.26
C ALA A 26 -9.13 -9.34 21.46
N LYS A 27 -10.12 -9.44 20.56
CA LYS A 27 -10.37 -10.62 19.73
C LYS A 27 -11.02 -10.20 18.42
N ALA A 28 -10.59 -10.81 17.32
CA ALA A 28 -11.25 -10.74 16.03
C ALA A 28 -11.69 -12.16 15.62
N VAL A 29 -12.92 -12.32 15.15
CA VAL A 29 -13.48 -13.60 14.72
C VAL A 29 -13.86 -13.52 13.26
N LEU A 30 -13.33 -14.43 12.44
CA LEU A 30 -13.72 -14.57 11.04
C LEU A 30 -15.00 -15.38 10.94
N VAL A 31 -16.09 -14.76 10.48
CA VAL A 31 -17.35 -15.46 10.21
C VAL A 31 -17.47 -15.71 8.70
N LYS A 32 -17.38 -16.97 8.28
CA LYS A 32 -17.40 -17.38 6.86
C LYS A 32 -18.84 -17.55 6.34
N VAL A 33 -19.55 -16.44 6.23
CA VAL A 33 -20.92 -16.39 5.71
C VAL A 33 -21.01 -15.36 4.59
N LYS A 34 -21.85 -15.61 3.58
CA LYS A 34 -22.11 -14.65 2.50
C LYS A 34 -22.96 -13.49 3.05
N LEU A 35 -22.32 -12.52 3.68
CA LEU A 35 -22.98 -11.32 4.24
C LEU A 35 -22.80 -10.07 3.36
N TYR A 36 -21.86 -10.09 2.43
CA TYR A 36 -21.47 -8.91 1.67
C TYR A 36 -21.92 -9.03 0.21
N GLY A 37 -22.79 -8.11 -0.21
CA GLY A 37 -22.98 -7.81 -1.62
C GLY A 37 -21.93 -6.78 -2.05
N TYR A 38 -21.00 -7.18 -2.93
CA TYR A 38 -20.11 -6.21 -3.55
C TYR A 38 -20.90 -5.41 -4.58
N VAL A 39 -21.22 -4.16 -4.26
CA VAL A 39 -21.84 -3.24 -5.21
C VAL A 39 -20.74 -2.43 -5.87
N GLN A 40 -20.43 -2.76 -7.12
CA GLN A 40 -19.60 -1.92 -7.96
C GLN A 40 -20.50 -0.89 -8.64
N ARG A 41 -20.44 0.35 -8.17
CA ARG A 41 -21.24 1.44 -8.76
C ARG A 41 -20.70 1.80 -10.15
N ARG A 42 -21.57 2.25 -11.05
CA ARG A 42 -21.22 2.59 -12.46
C ARG A 42 -20.28 3.79 -12.57
N ASP A 43 -20.31 4.68 -11.60
CA ASP A 43 -19.41 5.83 -11.40
C ASP A 43 -18.11 5.45 -10.68
N SER A 44 -17.90 4.16 -10.36
CA SER A 44 -16.63 3.70 -9.82
C SER A 44 -15.51 3.98 -10.81
N ILE A 45 -14.33 4.33 -10.30
CA ILE A 45 -13.11 4.62 -11.08
C ILE A 45 -12.79 3.51 -12.08
N THR A 46 -13.14 2.27 -11.76
CA THR A 46 -12.99 1.12 -12.66
C THR A 46 -13.70 1.29 -14.00
N HIS A 47 -14.77 2.09 -14.06
CA HIS A 47 -15.58 2.39 -15.23
C HIS A 47 -15.32 3.78 -15.86
N LEU A 48 -14.55 4.65 -15.21
CA LEU A 48 -14.22 5.98 -15.75
C LEU A 48 -13.32 5.86 -16.97
N ASP A 49 -13.29 6.89 -17.82
CA ASP A 49 -12.43 6.89 -19.00
C ASP A 49 -10.94 7.00 -18.65
N ALA A 50 -10.04 6.66 -19.57
CA ALA A 50 -8.61 6.55 -19.28
C ALA A 50 -7.99 7.84 -18.67
N ASN A 51 -8.41 9.02 -19.14
CA ASN A 51 -7.92 10.31 -18.65
C ASN A 51 -8.51 10.73 -17.28
N GLU A 52 -9.78 10.42 -17.01
CA GLU A 52 -10.39 10.68 -15.70
C GLU A 52 -9.86 9.71 -14.65
N ARG A 53 -9.70 8.44 -15.03
CA ARG A 53 -8.94 7.47 -14.25
C ARG A 53 -7.55 7.99 -13.95
N PHE A 54 -6.87 8.62 -14.90
CA PHE A 54 -5.51 9.12 -14.74
C PHE A 54 -5.38 10.24 -13.68
N GLN A 55 -6.28 11.23 -13.66
CA GLN A 55 -6.24 12.31 -12.66
C GLN A 55 -6.65 11.83 -11.26
N LEU A 56 -7.68 10.98 -11.18
CA LEU A 56 -8.08 10.32 -9.92
C LEU A 56 -7.06 9.28 -9.45
N ALA A 57 -6.36 8.63 -10.37
CA ALA A 57 -5.28 7.70 -10.09
C ALA A 57 -4.06 8.41 -9.52
N ARG A 58 -3.66 9.57 -10.06
CA ARG A 58 -2.53 10.34 -9.55
C ARG A 58 -2.70 10.65 -8.06
N SER A 59 -3.82 11.28 -7.69
CA SER A 59 -4.14 11.57 -6.30
C SER A 59 -4.20 10.28 -5.47
N ARG A 60 -4.97 9.27 -5.88
CA ARG A 60 -5.09 8.03 -5.09
C ARG A 60 -3.81 7.20 -5.02
N PHE A 61 -2.93 7.22 -6.02
CA PHE A 61 -1.68 6.44 -5.99
C PHE A 61 -0.65 7.06 -5.06
N ILE A 62 -0.52 8.39 -5.10
CA ILE A 62 0.33 9.16 -4.18
C ILE A 62 -0.18 9.02 -2.75
N TYR A 63 -1.47 9.34 -2.52
CA TYR A 63 -2.06 9.27 -1.17
C TYR A 63 -2.06 7.86 -0.57
N ASN A 64 -2.07 6.80 -1.38
CA ASN A 64 -1.98 5.43 -0.87
C ASN A 64 -0.59 5.08 -0.32
N ILE A 65 0.48 5.61 -0.91
CA ILE A 65 1.84 5.39 -0.37
C ILE A 65 1.96 6.07 0.99
N ASP A 66 1.52 7.34 1.09
CA ASP A 66 1.52 8.08 2.35
C ASP A 66 0.65 7.44 3.41
N THR A 67 -0.54 6.97 3.05
CA THR A 67 -1.44 6.30 3.99
C THR A 67 -0.81 5.02 4.53
N LEU A 68 -0.21 4.19 3.68
CA LEU A 68 0.48 2.97 4.11
C LEU A 68 1.73 3.28 4.95
N TYR A 69 2.45 4.36 4.62
CA TYR A 69 3.57 4.83 5.43
C TYR A 69 3.11 5.32 6.81
N ASN A 70 2.05 6.11 6.89
CA ASN A 70 1.49 6.60 8.15
C ASN A 70 0.96 5.43 9.02
N ILE A 71 0.28 4.46 8.42
CA ILE A 71 -0.11 3.22 9.09
C ILE A 71 1.12 2.49 9.66
N HIS A 72 2.19 2.38 8.87
CA HIS A 72 3.44 1.77 9.31
C HIS A 72 4.04 2.51 10.51
N MET A 73 4.10 3.85 10.46
CA MET A 73 4.57 4.69 11.57
C MET A 73 3.70 4.54 12.83
N ASN A 74 2.37 4.43 12.68
CA ASN A 74 1.46 4.20 13.81
C ASN A 74 1.66 2.83 14.45
N ILE A 75 1.92 1.79 13.65
CA ILE A 75 2.19 0.43 14.13
C ILE A 75 3.57 0.35 14.80
N LEU A 76 4.57 1.05 14.26
CA LEU A 76 5.89 1.21 14.85
C LEU A 76 5.82 1.69 16.30
N GLN A 77 4.89 2.60 16.60
CA GLN A 77 4.72 3.16 17.95
C GLN A 77 3.98 2.22 18.92
N ARG A 78 3.35 1.13 18.44
CA ARG A 78 2.31 0.44 19.22
C ARG A 78 2.41 -1.09 19.32
N GLN A 79 3.23 -1.79 18.52
CA GLN A 79 3.06 -3.25 18.33
C GLN A 79 4.30 -4.10 17.94
N LYS A 80 4.06 -5.43 17.93
CA LYS A 80 4.97 -6.56 17.58
C LYS A 80 5.68 -6.41 16.23
N GLU A 81 6.90 -6.94 16.16
CA GLU A 81 7.78 -6.89 14.98
C GLU A 81 7.19 -7.48 13.69
N GLU A 82 6.39 -8.54 13.83
CA GLU A 82 5.72 -9.19 12.70
C GLU A 82 4.77 -8.25 11.95
N TYR A 83 4.04 -7.39 12.65
CA TYR A 83 3.09 -6.48 12.01
C TYR A 83 3.82 -5.38 11.24
N ARG A 84 4.96 -4.90 11.76
CA ARG A 84 5.86 -3.99 11.04
C ARG A 84 6.37 -4.64 9.75
N ALA A 85 6.76 -5.92 9.80
CA ALA A 85 7.19 -6.66 8.61
C ALA A 85 6.09 -6.73 7.54
N TRP A 86 4.84 -6.98 7.93
CA TRP A 86 3.71 -7.01 7.00
C TRP A 86 3.40 -5.63 6.39
N CYS A 87 3.52 -4.57 7.18
CA CYS A 87 3.32 -3.21 6.70
C CYS A 87 4.39 -2.80 5.68
N LEU A 88 5.66 -3.05 5.99
CA LEU A 88 6.77 -2.84 5.04
C LEU A 88 6.55 -3.63 3.75
N TRP A 89 6.18 -4.90 3.84
CA TRP A 89 5.91 -5.71 2.64
C TRP A 89 4.77 -5.15 1.79
N LYS A 90 3.68 -4.68 2.42
CA LYS A 90 2.55 -4.08 1.72
C LYS A 90 2.92 -2.74 1.08
N LEU A 91 3.66 -1.89 1.80
CA LEU A 91 4.15 -0.59 1.34
C LEU A 91 5.02 -0.75 0.09
N TYR A 92 6.03 -1.62 0.12
CA TYR A 92 6.94 -1.80 -1.01
C TYR A 92 6.27 -2.40 -2.25
N LYS A 93 5.34 -3.35 -2.08
CA LYS A 93 4.50 -3.80 -3.22
C LYS A 93 3.73 -2.65 -3.86
N LYS A 94 3.21 -1.72 -3.05
CA LYS A 94 2.50 -0.54 -3.56
C LYS A 94 3.46 0.40 -4.28
N ILE A 95 4.64 0.66 -3.71
CA ILE A 95 5.71 1.45 -4.35
C ILE A 95 6.05 0.91 -5.74
N PHE A 96 6.29 -0.40 -5.88
CA PHE A 96 6.64 -0.99 -7.17
C PHE A 96 5.51 -0.85 -8.19
N ASN A 97 4.27 -1.07 -7.77
CA ASN A 97 3.11 -0.92 -8.64
C ASN A 97 2.91 0.54 -9.07
N VAL A 98 3.05 1.50 -8.14
CA VAL A 98 2.93 2.94 -8.46
C VAL A 98 4.03 3.35 -9.44
N ARG A 99 5.29 2.98 -9.17
CA ARG A 99 6.41 3.26 -10.09
C ARG A 99 6.16 2.68 -11.48
N TYR A 100 5.67 1.45 -11.56
CA TYR A 100 5.29 0.82 -12.83
C TYR A 100 4.20 1.63 -13.54
N LEU A 101 3.08 1.92 -12.88
CA LEU A 101 1.96 2.62 -13.51
C LEU A 101 2.32 4.06 -13.92
N ALA A 102 3.18 4.73 -13.16
CA ALA A 102 3.61 6.10 -13.44
C ALA A 102 4.59 6.22 -14.63
N ARG A 103 5.21 5.12 -15.09
CA ARG A 103 6.38 5.16 -15.98
C ARG A 103 6.19 5.89 -17.32
N TYR A 104 4.95 5.92 -17.84
CA TYR A 104 4.59 6.59 -19.10
C TYR A 104 3.64 7.77 -18.88
N THR A 105 3.70 8.38 -17.71
CA THR A 105 2.74 9.41 -17.28
C THR A 105 3.47 10.71 -16.93
N GLY A 106 2.75 11.84 -17.03
CA GLY A 106 3.28 13.15 -16.62
C GLY A 106 3.55 13.30 -15.11
N PHE A 107 3.19 12.33 -14.27
CA PHE A 107 3.46 12.35 -12.82
C PHE A 107 4.60 11.41 -12.41
N ARG A 108 5.35 10.86 -13.37
CA ARG A 108 6.49 9.97 -13.10
C ARG A 108 7.48 10.57 -12.10
N GLU A 109 7.87 11.81 -12.29
CA GLU A 109 8.86 12.48 -11.44
C GLU A 109 8.35 12.69 -10.02
N GLU A 110 7.08 13.07 -9.87
CA GLU A 110 6.43 13.22 -8.56
C GLU A 110 6.36 11.88 -7.81
N ALA A 111 5.94 10.82 -8.51
CA ALA A 111 5.90 9.48 -7.94
C ALA A 111 7.30 9.02 -7.51
N GLU A 112 8.32 9.26 -8.33
CA GLU A 112 9.69 8.88 -8.01
C GLU A 112 10.22 9.65 -6.79
N ARG A 113 9.93 10.95 -6.70
CA ARG A 113 10.31 11.80 -5.56
C ARG A 113 9.69 11.29 -4.25
N LEU A 114 8.40 11.00 -4.27
CA LEU A 114 7.69 10.41 -3.12
C LEU A 114 8.26 9.05 -2.72
N ILE A 115 8.50 8.17 -3.70
CA ILE A 115 9.05 6.85 -3.45
C ILE A 115 10.44 6.96 -2.81
N GLN A 116 11.29 7.87 -3.31
CA GLN A 116 12.62 8.09 -2.76
C GLN A 116 12.53 8.60 -1.31
N GLU A 117 11.63 9.53 -1.03
CA GLU A 117 11.42 10.05 0.33
C GLU A 117 11.01 8.93 1.31
N VAL A 118 10.03 8.12 0.93
CA VAL A 118 9.53 7.01 1.74
C VAL A 118 10.57 5.91 1.90
N ALA A 119 11.35 5.62 0.85
CA ALA A 119 12.42 4.64 0.89
C ALA A 119 13.55 5.07 1.84
N ASN A 120 13.96 6.34 1.78
CA ASN A 120 14.97 6.90 2.69
C ASN A 120 14.57 6.71 4.17
N LYS A 121 13.27 6.82 4.46
CA LYS A 121 12.72 6.66 5.82
C LYS A 121 12.54 5.19 6.25
N THR A 122 12.44 4.23 5.31
CA THR A 122 12.02 2.85 5.63
C THR A 122 13.03 1.75 5.29
N LEU A 123 14.00 1.99 4.38
CA LEU A 123 14.96 0.96 3.95
C LEU A 123 15.84 0.43 5.09
N ALA A 124 16.21 1.29 6.04
CA ALA A 124 16.97 0.88 7.21
C ALA A 124 16.19 -0.14 8.06
N GLU A 125 14.89 0.04 8.19
CA GLU A 125 14.02 -0.89 8.91
C GLU A 125 13.80 -2.19 8.12
N VAL A 126 13.63 -2.13 6.80
CA VAL A 126 13.58 -3.32 5.94
C VAL A 126 14.79 -4.22 6.17
N ARG A 127 15.98 -3.63 6.35
CA ARG A 127 17.20 -4.39 6.64
C ARG A 127 17.15 -5.03 8.04
N LYS A 128 16.78 -4.24 9.05
CA LYS A 128 16.85 -4.63 10.47
C LYS A 128 15.72 -5.56 10.93
N ASN A 129 14.52 -5.48 10.34
CA ASN A 129 13.36 -6.22 10.81
C ASN A 129 13.55 -7.74 10.63
N GLU A 130 13.58 -8.51 11.71
CA GLU A 130 13.85 -9.95 11.74
C GLU A 130 12.66 -10.78 11.27
N SER A 131 11.43 -10.31 11.54
CA SER A 131 10.20 -10.96 11.10
C SER A 131 9.97 -10.87 9.59
N LEU A 132 10.64 -9.94 8.90
CA LEU A 132 10.62 -9.84 7.45
C LEU A 132 11.58 -10.88 6.85
N SER A 133 11.05 -11.89 6.18
CA SER A 133 11.89 -12.97 5.63
C SER A 133 12.94 -12.45 4.64
N ILE A 134 14.11 -13.10 4.62
CA ILE A 134 15.24 -12.77 3.74
C ILE A 134 14.81 -12.69 2.27
N ARG A 135 13.95 -13.63 1.82
CA ARG A 135 13.39 -13.61 0.46
C ARG A 135 12.64 -12.31 0.16
N LYS A 136 11.78 -11.84 1.09
CA LYS A 136 11.05 -10.57 0.92
C LYS A 136 12.00 -9.38 0.91
N LYS A 137 13.02 -9.36 1.77
CA LYS A 137 14.05 -8.31 1.77
C LYS A 137 14.77 -8.24 0.42
N LEU A 138 15.22 -9.37 -0.10
CA LEU A 138 15.88 -9.45 -1.41
C LEU A 138 14.98 -8.95 -2.54
N ILE A 139 13.72 -9.38 -2.57
CA ILE A 139 12.74 -8.87 -3.55
C ILE A 139 12.62 -7.35 -3.45
N ILE A 140 12.51 -6.81 -2.23
CA ILE A 140 12.41 -5.37 -2.02
C ILE A 140 13.65 -4.65 -2.60
N PHE A 141 14.85 -5.09 -2.23
CA PHE A 141 16.08 -4.47 -2.70
C PHE A 141 16.25 -4.56 -4.21
N ILE A 142 15.98 -5.72 -4.82
CA ILE A 142 16.10 -5.91 -6.27
C ILE A 142 15.08 -5.04 -7.01
N MET A 143 13.80 -5.08 -6.65
CA MET A 143 12.77 -4.33 -7.36
C MET A 143 12.88 -2.82 -7.16
N TYR A 144 13.36 -2.38 -5.99
CA TYR A 144 13.59 -0.98 -5.72
C TYR A 144 14.73 -0.40 -6.57
N ASN A 145 15.87 -1.09 -6.63
CA ASN A 145 17.06 -0.62 -7.36
C ASN A 145 17.00 -0.94 -8.87
N CYS A 146 16.27 -1.98 -9.28
CA CYS A 146 16.12 -2.40 -10.66
C CYS A 146 14.64 -2.40 -11.08
N PRO A 147 14.02 -1.23 -11.35
CA PRO A 147 12.58 -1.13 -11.66
C PRO A 147 12.12 -1.92 -12.89
N PHE A 148 13.03 -2.20 -13.83
CA PHE A 148 12.73 -3.00 -15.03
C PHE A 148 12.35 -4.45 -14.67
N VAL A 149 12.88 -5.00 -13.58
CA VAL A 149 12.57 -6.36 -13.12
C VAL A 149 11.09 -6.50 -12.79
N TYR A 150 10.53 -5.53 -12.08
CA TYR A 150 9.09 -5.50 -11.78
C TYR A 150 8.26 -5.33 -13.06
N SER A 151 8.73 -4.49 -13.99
CA SER A 151 8.06 -4.29 -15.28
C SER A 151 8.00 -5.58 -16.11
N MET A 152 9.08 -6.35 -16.12
CA MET A 152 9.16 -7.66 -16.78
C MET A 152 8.19 -8.67 -16.13
N MET A 153 8.13 -8.72 -14.80
CA MET A 153 7.17 -9.58 -14.10
C MET A 153 5.72 -9.23 -14.44
N MET A 154 5.38 -7.94 -14.47
CA MET A 154 4.04 -7.50 -14.86
C MET A 154 3.71 -7.83 -16.31
N TRP A 155 4.69 -7.80 -17.20
CA TRP A 155 4.51 -8.23 -18.59
C TRP A 155 4.23 -9.72 -18.69
N ILE A 156 5.02 -10.58 -18.02
CA ILE A 156 4.80 -12.04 -17.97
C ILE A 156 3.40 -12.35 -17.42
N LEU A 157 2.95 -11.64 -16.38
CA LEU A 157 1.63 -11.83 -15.79
C LEU A 157 0.47 -11.46 -16.72
N LYS A 158 0.66 -10.52 -17.65
CA LYS A 158 -0.37 -10.11 -18.62
C LYS A 158 -0.52 -11.07 -19.80
N GLN A 159 0.45 -11.96 -20.01
CA GLN A 159 0.42 -12.97 -21.07
C GLN A 159 -0.32 -14.25 -20.64
N LYS A 160 -0.72 -14.34 -19.36
CA LYS A 160 -1.53 -15.42 -18.80
C LYS A 160 -2.97 -14.99 -18.70
#